data_AF-A0A522F2F9-F1
#
_entry.id   AF-A0A522F2F9-F1
#
_cell.length_a   1.000
_cell.length_b   1.000
_cell.length_c   1.000
_cell.angle_alpha   90.00
_cell.angle_beta   90.00
_cell.angle_gamma   90.00
#
_symmetry.space_group_name_H-M   'P 1'
#
loop_
_entity.id
_entity.type
_entity.pdbx_description
1 polymer ?
#
loop_
_entity_poly.entity_id
_entity_poly.type
_entity_poly.pdbx_seq_one_letter_code
_entity_poly.pdbx_strand_id
1 'polypeptide(L)'
;MGDDVFLFMKKMVKASGKNLERFFENFNYIPAMYFPVLQQLEQNFKKEQIKNHPSSYDQLLVCISTLETLRKELTPESEAALFEEGSPNYAVLVGSLVVNNSLTPIELISFFNQKLQAVYRKLLALPEQLNLDTSVFDNHPGLFLRLLAGRRHLKDHRLERVFDKCIEYDLRTDRDFNFFAYSLDQQDELGRRLAKHNERIKSDLKVAKINTDLAFSYPHKSSFSCITNDSIDWESLARAIYNDLNNLEGLLNPQIQTPLIQSLLMSITKIKSQVTKGKQVNLKPIYNGTLDNRLQRIHDQLTELLSTEKLSNEVKEHGMHFQQHYKDLKKEISKASSRQIKNEAIKKSFYIVPWDKNQLQSFILGDYLGCCLAPDGGQFQAMVQRRMDAAMMMHVVYDKDLQEPVCGNWLFFARNKNNPEEVFVVANFFEIRAGYGLNPQLRDRLVKELVDYTGKYAKLIGAKRFLICPLTYGLIPNFIGKFELEQINIEKIGGFFSPLSNEVVGQDSYYLTSLNVDSFFRYEDQDPKEQNSSLRIFARTAEINQTKPLAPPTLSRQSCEQ
;
A
#
# COMPACT_ATOMS: atom_id res chain seq x y z
N MET A 1 -24.59 -21.15 -6.26
CA MET A 1 -24.77 -20.75 -4.85
C MET A 1 -23.64 -19.79 -4.45
N GLY A 2 -23.58 -18.59 -5.04
CA GLY A 2 -22.46 -17.64 -4.86
C GLY A 2 -22.87 -16.30 -4.24
N ASP A 3 -24.02 -15.76 -4.62
CA ASP A 3 -24.41 -14.39 -4.25
C ASP A 3 -25.09 -14.28 -2.88
N ASP A 4 -25.91 -15.26 -2.50
CA ASP A 4 -26.61 -15.29 -1.19
C ASP A 4 -25.64 -15.35 -0.02
N VAL A 5 -24.49 -15.95 -0.27
CA VAL A 5 -23.40 -16.19 0.66
C VAL A 5 -22.62 -14.90 0.93
N PHE A 6 -22.27 -14.16 -0.12
CA PHE A 6 -21.62 -12.86 0.00
C PHE A 6 -22.56 -11.83 0.65
N LEU A 7 -23.85 -11.91 0.32
CA LEU A 7 -24.89 -11.09 0.94
C LEU A 7 -25.08 -11.39 2.43
N PHE A 8 -24.98 -12.65 2.83
CA PHE A 8 -24.99 -13.08 4.24
C PHE A 8 -23.79 -12.52 5.01
N MET A 9 -22.58 -12.65 4.47
CA MET A 9 -21.37 -12.06 5.08
C MET A 9 -21.44 -10.54 5.20
N LYS A 10 -21.93 -9.84 4.15
CA LYS A 10 -22.16 -8.40 4.21
C LYS A 10 -23.17 -8.01 5.30
N LYS A 11 -24.29 -8.75 5.44
CA LYS A 11 -25.27 -8.51 6.51
C LYS A 11 -24.67 -8.70 7.91
N MET A 12 -23.82 -9.72 8.06
CA MET A 12 -23.14 -10.06 9.31
C MET A 12 -22.12 -9.02 9.74
N VAL A 13 -21.27 -8.57 8.80
CA VAL A 13 -20.32 -7.49 9.00
C VAL A 13 -21.03 -6.19 9.38
N LYS A 14 -22.11 -5.86 8.67
CA LYS A 14 -22.90 -4.65 8.91
C LYS A 14 -23.59 -4.67 10.28
N ALA A 15 -23.97 -5.85 10.79
CA ALA A 15 -24.52 -6.02 12.13
C ALA A 15 -23.49 -5.89 13.26
N SER A 16 -22.20 -6.14 12.98
CA SER A 16 -21.09 -6.01 13.94
C SER A 16 -20.55 -4.57 14.09
N GLY A 17 -20.98 -3.64 13.22
CA GLY A 17 -20.61 -2.22 13.30
C GLY A 17 -19.16 -1.89 12.94
N LYS A 18 -18.43 -2.76 12.23
CA LYS A 18 -16.99 -2.60 11.93
C LYS A 18 -16.62 -2.75 10.44
N ASN A 19 -15.45 -2.22 10.07
CA ASN A 19 -14.83 -2.13 8.73
C ASN A 19 -14.40 -3.47 8.08
N LEU A 20 -15.09 -4.59 8.32
CA LEU A 20 -14.78 -5.88 7.70
C LEU A 20 -15.15 -5.94 6.20
N GLU A 21 -15.94 -4.99 5.67
CA GLU A 21 -16.28 -4.93 4.23
C GLU A 21 -15.01 -4.81 3.37
N ARG A 22 -14.00 -4.04 3.83
CA ARG A 22 -12.68 -3.95 3.18
C ARG A 22 -11.87 -5.27 3.25
N PHE A 23 -12.07 -6.04 4.32
CA PHE A 23 -11.40 -7.32 4.53
C PHE A 23 -12.04 -8.46 3.74
N PHE A 24 -13.31 -8.40 3.35
CA PHE A 24 -13.91 -9.45 2.52
C PHE A 24 -13.96 -9.11 1.03
N GLU A 25 -13.93 -7.82 0.67
CA GLU A 25 -13.84 -7.39 -0.73
C GLU A 25 -12.49 -7.72 -1.39
N ASN A 26 -11.42 -7.88 -0.61
CA ASN A 26 -10.10 -8.30 -1.12
C ASN A 26 -9.90 -9.82 -1.11
N PHE A 27 -10.85 -10.59 -0.56
CA PHE A 27 -10.74 -12.04 -0.39
C PHE A 27 -11.89 -12.73 -1.11
N ASN A 28 -11.70 -12.96 -2.41
CA ASN A 28 -12.74 -13.49 -3.29
C ASN A 28 -13.21 -14.93 -3.00
N TYR A 29 -12.74 -15.62 -1.95
CA TYR A 29 -13.21 -16.99 -1.67
C TYR A 29 -13.11 -17.36 -0.18
N ILE A 30 -14.22 -17.28 0.54
CA ILE A 30 -14.50 -18.25 1.62
C ILE A 30 -15.37 -19.35 1.00
N PRO A 31 -14.87 -20.58 0.80
CA PRO A 31 -15.64 -21.67 0.23
C PRO A 31 -16.95 -21.94 0.98
N ALA A 32 -17.99 -22.29 0.24
CA ALA A 32 -19.35 -22.51 0.76
C ALA A 32 -19.41 -23.52 1.94
N MET A 33 -18.46 -24.44 2.00
CA MET A 33 -18.34 -25.46 3.05
C MET A 33 -17.99 -24.90 4.43
N TYR A 34 -17.45 -23.68 4.54
CA TYR A 34 -17.13 -23.07 5.83
C TYR A 34 -18.28 -22.25 6.43
N PHE A 35 -19.38 -22.01 5.70
CA PHE A 35 -20.52 -21.26 6.25
C PHE A 35 -21.20 -21.94 7.44
N PRO A 36 -21.44 -23.26 7.42
CA PRO A 36 -21.98 -23.94 8.60
C PRO A 36 -21.08 -23.75 9.81
N VAL A 37 -19.75 -23.80 9.61
CA VAL A 37 -18.75 -23.57 10.66
C VAL A 37 -18.78 -22.13 11.17
N LEU A 38 -18.80 -21.13 10.28
CA LEU A 38 -18.86 -19.71 10.65
C LEU A 38 -20.18 -19.35 11.34
N GLN A 39 -21.31 -19.88 10.86
CA GLN A 39 -22.62 -19.71 11.49
C GLN A 39 -22.67 -20.37 12.86
N GLN A 40 -22.05 -21.55 13.00
CA GLN A 40 -21.99 -22.25 14.27
C GLN A 40 -21.02 -21.59 15.25
N LEU A 41 -19.89 -21.06 14.77
CA LEU A 41 -18.99 -20.19 15.53
C LEU A 41 -19.74 -18.96 16.05
N GLU A 42 -20.56 -18.31 15.22
CA GLU A 42 -21.39 -17.17 15.63
C GLU A 42 -22.46 -17.57 16.66
N GLN A 43 -23.08 -18.75 16.51
CA GLN A 43 -24.08 -19.25 17.46
C GLN A 43 -23.45 -19.64 18.80
N ASN A 44 -22.26 -20.26 18.78
CA ASN A 44 -21.52 -20.71 19.96
C ASN A 44 -20.84 -19.54 20.69
N PHE A 45 -20.27 -18.60 19.95
CA PHE A 45 -19.82 -17.32 20.48
C PHE A 45 -21.01 -16.39 20.62
N LYS A 46 -21.76 -16.56 21.72
CA LYS A 46 -22.90 -15.68 22.08
C LYS A 46 -22.60 -14.22 21.71
N LYS A 47 -23.58 -13.50 21.15
CA LYS A 47 -23.47 -12.07 20.79
C LYS A 47 -22.78 -11.20 21.85
N GLU A 48 -22.88 -11.54 23.14
CA GLU A 48 -22.16 -10.88 24.23
C GLU A 48 -20.64 -11.10 24.23
N GLN A 49 -20.14 -12.30 23.94
CA GLN A 49 -18.70 -12.55 23.84
C GLN A 49 -18.09 -11.86 22.62
N ILE A 50 -18.79 -11.85 21.48
CA ILE A 50 -18.37 -11.08 20.29
C ILE A 50 -18.36 -9.58 20.60
N LYS A 51 -19.35 -9.07 21.36
CA LYS A 51 -19.35 -7.68 21.83
C LYS A 51 -18.17 -7.38 22.76
N ASN A 52 -17.79 -8.32 23.61
CA ASN A 52 -16.73 -8.12 24.61
C ASN A 52 -15.31 -8.34 24.02
N HIS A 53 -15.16 -9.16 22.99
CA HIS A 53 -13.86 -9.49 22.36
C HIS A 53 -13.91 -9.41 20.82
N PRO A 54 -14.31 -8.27 20.24
CA PRO A 54 -14.54 -8.19 18.81
C PRO A 54 -13.25 -8.33 17.98
N SER A 55 -12.08 -7.96 18.53
CA SER A 55 -10.78 -8.12 17.86
C SER A 55 -10.36 -9.58 17.70
N SER A 56 -10.69 -10.45 18.67
CA SER A 56 -10.36 -11.88 18.61
C SER A 56 -11.19 -12.61 17.55
N TYR A 57 -12.45 -12.21 17.37
CA TYR A 57 -13.28 -12.74 16.29
C TYR A 57 -12.76 -12.32 14.90
N ASP A 58 -12.36 -11.04 14.76
CA ASP A 58 -11.74 -10.55 13.53
C ASP A 58 -10.45 -11.34 13.20
N GLN A 59 -9.59 -11.57 14.20
CA GLN A 59 -8.38 -12.39 14.04
C GLN A 59 -8.69 -13.84 13.65
N LEU A 60 -9.73 -14.45 14.22
CA LEU A 60 -10.14 -15.82 13.88
C LEU A 60 -10.55 -15.93 12.40
N LEU A 61 -11.36 -14.98 11.92
CA LEU A 61 -11.78 -14.93 10.50
C LEU A 61 -10.60 -14.74 9.55
N VAL A 62 -9.62 -13.93 9.97
CA VAL A 62 -8.37 -13.76 9.26
C VAL A 62 -7.63 -15.10 9.18
N CYS A 63 -7.44 -15.79 10.31
CA CYS A 63 -6.74 -17.07 10.35
C CYS A 63 -7.37 -18.14 9.44
N ILE A 64 -8.71 -18.27 9.46
CA ILE A 64 -9.44 -19.22 8.60
C ILE A 64 -9.24 -18.88 7.13
N SER A 65 -9.39 -17.59 6.76
CA SER A 65 -9.16 -17.12 5.40
C SER A 65 -7.71 -17.34 4.95
N THR A 66 -6.74 -17.16 5.87
CA THR A 66 -5.31 -17.43 5.64
C THR A 66 -5.08 -18.89 5.30
N LEU A 67 -5.58 -19.79 6.13
CA LEU A 67 -5.36 -21.23 5.97
C LEU A 67 -5.97 -21.78 4.69
N GLU A 68 -7.18 -21.35 4.34
CA GLU A 68 -7.81 -21.80 3.09
C GLU A 68 -7.08 -21.28 1.86
N THR A 69 -6.63 -20.02 1.89
CA THR A 69 -5.86 -19.45 0.77
C THR A 69 -4.53 -20.16 0.59
N LEU A 70 -3.86 -20.46 1.70
CA LEU A 70 -2.63 -21.23 1.75
C LEU A 70 -2.80 -22.67 1.26
N ARG A 71 -3.90 -23.33 1.64
CA ARG A 71 -4.22 -24.70 1.21
C ARG A 71 -4.18 -24.83 -0.31
N LYS A 72 -4.70 -23.84 -1.03
CA LYS A 72 -4.71 -23.80 -2.50
C LYS A 72 -3.32 -23.65 -3.12
N GLU A 73 -2.33 -23.20 -2.37
CA GLU A 73 -0.94 -23.06 -2.84
C GLU A 73 -0.10 -24.33 -2.60
N LEU A 74 -0.61 -25.28 -1.82
CA LEU A 74 0.10 -26.51 -1.53
C LEU A 74 -0.06 -27.53 -2.66
N THR A 75 0.95 -28.39 -2.82
CA THR A 75 0.78 -29.60 -3.62
C THR A 75 -0.21 -30.54 -2.93
N PRO A 76 -0.92 -31.41 -3.66
CA PRO A 76 -1.81 -32.40 -3.05
C PRO A 76 -1.11 -33.26 -1.98
N GLU A 77 0.16 -33.63 -2.18
CA GLU A 77 0.92 -34.37 -1.16
C GLU A 77 1.20 -33.51 0.09
N SER A 78 1.55 -32.24 -0.11
CA SER A 78 1.84 -31.31 0.99
C SER A 78 0.60 -31.01 1.81
N GLU A 79 -0.55 -30.87 1.13
CA GLU A 79 -1.88 -30.74 1.73
C GLU A 79 -2.23 -31.99 2.54
N ALA A 80 -2.17 -33.18 1.93
CA ALA A 80 -2.46 -34.45 2.61
C ALA A 80 -1.58 -34.64 3.86
N ALA A 81 -0.28 -34.31 3.77
CA ALA A 81 0.64 -34.40 4.88
C ALA A 81 0.48 -33.29 5.95
N LEU A 82 -0.31 -32.24 5.72
CA LEU A 82 -0.61 -31.20 6.71
C LEU A 82 -1.96 -31.43 7.42
N PHE A 83 -2.87 -32.10 6.73
CA PHE A 83 -4.26 -32.30 7.15
C PHE A 83 -4.62 -33.77 7.43
N GLU A 84 -3.62 -34.67 7.44
CA GLU A 84 -3.66 -36.13 7.68
C GLU A 84 -4.42 -36.97 6.64
N GLU A 85 -3.82 -38.11 6.25
CA GLU A 85 -4.47 -39.16 5.45
C GLU A 85 -5.67 -39.73 6.23
N GLY A 86 -6.88 -39.40 5.76
CA GLY A 86 -8.13 -39.98 6.29
C GLY A 86 -8.90 -39.09 7.28
N SER A 87 -8.42 -37.89 7.60
CA SER A 87 -9.22 -36.94 8.37
C SER A 87 -10.32 -36.36 7.47
N PRO A 88 -11.60 -36.37 7.89
CA PRO A 88 -12.65 -35.78 7.09
C PRO A 88 -12.28 -34.31 6.89
N ASN A 89 -12.18 -33.91 5.62
CA ASN A 89 -12.10 -32.57 5.06
C ASN A 89 -11.86 -31.46 6.10
N TYR A 90 -10.79 -30.65 6.07
CA TYR A 90 -10.47 -29.63 7.10
C TYR A 90 -11.68 -28.83 7.66
N ALA A 91 -12.72 -28.57 6.87
CA ALA A 91 -14.01 -28.04 7.33
C ALA A 91 -14.73 -28.89 8.42
N VAL A 92 -14.57 -30.21 8.45
CA VAL A 92 -15.02 -31.16 9.48
C VAL A 92 -14.09 -31.16 10.69
N LEU A 93 -12.77 -30.94 10.53
CA LEU A 93 -11.88 -30.70 11.67
C LEU A 93 -12.26 -29.40 12.38
N VAL A 94 -12.39 -28.30 11.63
CA VAL A 94 -12.86 -27.03 12.20
C VAL A 94 -14.29 -27.18 12.71
N GLY A 95 -15.16 -27.85 11.95
CA GLY A 95 -16.53 -28.17 12.35
C GLY A 95 -16.57 -28.90 13.69
N SER A 96 -15.80 -29.97 13.87
CA SER A 96 -15.77 -30.75 15.13
C SER A 96 -15.17 -29.99 16.31
N LEU A 97 -14.11 -29.19 16.08
CA LEU A 97 -13.52 -28.32 17.11
C LEU A 97 -14.51 -27.24 17.58
N VAL A 98 -15.36 -26.76 16.68
CA VAL A 98 -16.40 -25.74 16.94
C VAL A 98 -17.67 -26.36 17.53
N VAL A 99 -18.16 -27.46 16.97
CA VAL A 99 -19.40 -28.16 17.38
C VAL A 99 -19.29 -28.67 18.81
N ASN A 100 -18.11 -29.15 19.22
CA ASN A 100 -17.94 -29.74 20.55
C ASN A 100 -17.74 -28.71 21.67
N ASN A 101 -17.81 -27.39 21.39
CA ASN A 101 -17.62 -26.30 22.37
C ASN A 101 -16.31 -26.40 23.19
N SER A 102 -15.32 -27.13 22.69
CA SER A 102 -14.16 -27.54 23.47
C SER A 102 -13.03 -26.50 23.48
N LEU A 103 -13.10 -25.46 22.65
CA LEU A 103 -12.07 -24.42 22.55
C LEU A 103 -12.66 -23.00 22.57
N THR A 104 -12.00 -22.12 23.31
CA THR A 104 -12.18 -20.66 23.31
C THR A 104 -11.67 -20.04 22.00
N PRO A 105 -12.04 -18.78 21.66
CA PRO A 105 -11.51 -18.11 20.47
C PRO A 105 -9.97 -18.05 20.45
N ILE A 106 -9.35 -17.88 21.62
CA ILE A 106 -7.90 -17.78 21.77
C ILE A 106 -7.24 -19.13 21.46
N GLU A 107 -7.83 -20.23 21.95
CA GLU A 107 -7.33 -21.57 21.67
C GLU A 107 -7.51 -21.94 20.18
N LEU A 108 -8.60 -21.50 19.54
CA LEU A 108 -8.78 -21.66 18.10
C LEU A 108 -7.77 -20.84 17.27
N ILE A 109 -7.52 -19.59 17.65
CA ILE A 109 -6.49 -18.76 17.01
C ILE A 109 -5.12 -19.43 17.15
N SER A 110 -4.77 -19.88 18.36
CA SER A 110 -3.50 -20.58 18.60
C SER A 110 -3.37 -21.86 17.75
N PHE A 111 -4.44 -22.67 17.68
CA PHE A 111 -4.49 -23.85 16.82
C PHE A 111 -4.27 -23.50 15.34
N PHE A 112 -4.95 -22.45 14.85
CA PHE A 112 -4.79 -22.02 13.47
C PHE A 112 -3.39 -21.44 13.21
N ASN A 113 -2.81 -20.69 14.14
CA ASN A 113 -1.45 -20.18 14.02
C ASN A 113 -0.42 -21.30 13.96
N GLN A 114 -0.58 -22.37 14.74
CA GLN A 114 0.26 -23.56 14.63
C GLN A 114 0.16 -24.21 13.24
N LYS A 115 -1.06 -24.33 12.70
CA LYS A 115 -1.26 -24.85 11.33
C LYS A 115 -0.68 -23.92 10.28
N LEU A 116 -0.83 -22.60 10.44
CA LEU A 116 -0.22 -21.60 9.57
C LEU A 116 1.29 -21.74 9.56
N GLN A 117 1.90 -21.83 10.73
CA GLN A 117 3.34 -22.04 10.86
C GLN A 117 3.79 -23.31 10.14
N ALA A 118 3.07 -24.43 10.31
CA ALA A 118 3.39 -25.69 9.63
C ALA A 118 3.30 -25.55 8.11
N VAL A 119 2.26 -24.90 7.60
CA VAL A 119 2.08 -24.65 6.17
C VAL A 119 3.22 -23.77 5.62
N TYR A 120 3.56 -22.70 6.33
CA TYR A 120 4.65 -21.80 5.93
C TYR A 120 6.00 -22.49 5.89
N ARG A 121 6.30 -23.32 6.90
CA ARG A 121 7.52 -24.14 6.90
C ARG A 121 7.61 -24.99 5.64
N LYS A 122 6.51 -25.64 5.24
CA LYS A 122 6.48 -26.43 4.00
C LYS A 122 6.64 -25.57 2.74
N LEU A 123 5.89 -24.46 2.64
CA LEU A 123 5.95 -23.56 1.48
C LEU A 123 7.34 -22.97 1.25
N LEU A 124 8.03 -22.61 2.33
CA LEU A 124 9.38 -22.04 2.27
C LEU A 124 10.49 -23.10 2.36
N ALA A 125 10.13 -24.40 2.37
CA ALA A 125 11.04 -25.53 2.54
C ALA A 125 12.00 -25.36 3.74
N LEU A 126 11.49 -24.84 4.86
CA LEU A 126 12.29 -24.57 6.06
C LEU A 126 12.59 -25.86 6.83
N PRO A 127 13.83 -26.03 7.33
CA PRO A 127 14.15 -27.15 8.22
C PRO A 127 13.29 -27.13 9.48
N GLU A 128 12.92 -28.31 9.98
CA GLU A 128 12.14 -28.44 11.22
C GLU A 128 12.88 -27.87 12.43
N GLN A 129 14.21 -27.96 12.44
CA GLN A 129 15.05 -27.45 13.54
C GLN A 129 15.19 -25.92 13.55
N LEU A 130 14.64 -25.21 12.55
CA LEU A 130 14.72 -23.75 12.50
C LEU A 130 13.76 -23.13 13.53
N ASN A 131 14.30 -22.39 14.50
CA ASN A 131 13.51 -21.67 15.49
C ASN A 131 12.90 -20.41 14.86
N LEU A 132 11.58 -20.44 14.67
CA LEU A 132 10.84 -19.31 14.12
C LEU A 132 10.23 -18.45 15.22
N ASP A 133 10.21 -17.13 15.02
CA ASP A 133 9.44 -16.20 15.83
C ASP A 133 7.96 -16.42 15.54
N THR A 134 7.32 -17.20 16.42
CA THR A 134 5.89 -17.51 16.29
C THR A 134 5.01 -16.31 16.62
N SER A 135 5.53 -15.28 17.29
CA SER A 135 4.74 -14.12 17.71
C SER A 135 4.18 -13.34 16.53
N VAL A 136 4.82 -13.41 15.35
CA VAL A 136 4.31 -12.80 14.12
C VAL A 136 2.97 -13.41 13.71
N PHE A 137 2.80 -14.73 13.89
CA PHE A 137 1.54 -15.44 13.57
C PHE A 137 0.42 -15.03 14.54
N ASP A 138 0.76 -14.81 15.81
CA ASP A 138 -0.19 -14.38 16.82
C ASP A 138 -0.62 -12.92 16.64
N ASN A 139 0.33 -12.04 16.36
CA ASN A 139 0.07 -10.60 16.30
C ASN A 139 -0.47 -10.14 14.94
N HIS A 140 -0.10 -10.82 13.86
CA HIS A 140 -0.37 -10.37 12.49
C HIS A 140 -0.75 -11.51 11.53
N PRO A 141 -1.78 -12.33 11.82
CA PRO A 141 -2.14 -13.48 10.96
C PRO A 141 -2.50 -13.08 9.52
N GLY A 142 -2.97 -11.84 9.29
CA GLY A 142 -3.30 -11.31 7.98
C GLY A 142 -2.10 -10.83 7.16
N LEU A 143 -0.94 -10.61 7.79
CA LEU A 143 0.31 -10.26 7.10
C LEU A 143 0.73 -11.38 6.16
N PHE A 144 0.63 -12.60 6.63
CA PHE A 144 0.96 -13.81 5.88
C PHE A 144 0.13 -13.97 4.60
N LEU A 145 -1.19 -13.76 4.67
CA LEU A 145 -2.05 -13.70 3.48
C LEU A 145 -1.51 -12.77 2.40
N ARG A 146 -1.12 -11.57 2.82
CA ARG A 146 -0.58 -10.55 1.93
C ARG A 146 0.77 -10.99 1.36
N LEU A 147 1.65 -11.53 2.20
CA LEU A 147 2.94 -12.07 1.73
C LEU A 147 2.77 -13.19 0.68
N LEU A 148 1.74 -14.03 0.78
CA LEU A 148 1.44 -15.04 -0.24
C LEU A 148 0.91 -14.45 -1.52
N ALA A 149 0.04 -13.44 -1.44
CA ALA A 149 -0.36 -12.69 -2.62
C ALA A 149 0.88 -12.15 -3.34
N GLY A 150 1.80 -11.54 -2.59
CA GLY A 150 3.10 -11.10 -3.10
C GLY A 150 3.91 -12.23 -3.72
N ARG A 151 4.01 -13.38 -3.05
CA ARG A 151 4.69 -14.57 -3.56
C ARG A 151 4.11 -15.05 -4.89
N ARG A 152 2.78 -15.07 -5.05
CA ARG A 152 2.11 -15.46 -6.30
C ARG A 152 2.48 -14.55 -7.47
N HIS A 153 2.61 -13.24 -7.22
CA HIS A 153 3.09 -12.29 -8.25
C HIS A 153 4.54 -12.55 -8.66
N LEU A 154 5.31 -13.19 -7.79
CA LEU A 154 6.70 -13.58 -8.05
C LEU A 154 6.83 -15.00 -8.55
N LYS A 155 5.76 -15.76 -8.74
CA LYS A 155 5.84 -17.14 -9.21
C LYS A 155 6.59 -17.19 -10.54
N ASP A 156 7.60 -18.05 -10.62
CA ASP A 156 8.51 -18.20 -11.77
C ASP A 156 9.37 -16.95 -12.07
N HIS A 157 9.29 -15.91 -11.24
CA HIS A 157 10.13 -14.72 -11.32
C HIS A 157 11.45 -14.97 -10.59
N ARG A 158 12.56 -14.44 -11.12
CA ARG A 158 13.90 -14.61 -10.51
C ARG A 158 14.00 -14.14 -9.06
N LEU A 159 13.12 -13.24 -8.62
CA LEU A 159 13.06 -12.73 -7.24
C LEU A 159 12.22 -13.57 -6.26
N GLU A 160 11.54 -14.64 -6.71
CA GLU A 160 10.76 -15.50 -5.82
C GLU A 160 11.62 -16.05 -4.67
N ARG A 161 12.76 -16.66 -5.03
CA ARG A 161 13.70 -17.23 -4.05
C ARG A 161 14.30 -16.19 -3.11
N VAL A 162 14.54 -14.98 -3.62
CA VAL A 162 14.99 -13.85 -2.79
C VAL A 162 13.92 -13.51 -1.76
N PHE A 163 12.69 -13.35 -2.21
CA PHE A 163 11.57 -13.00 -1.35
C PHE A 163 11.34 -14.05 -0.27
N ASP A 164 11.36 -15.33 -0.65
CA ASP A 164 11.25 -16.46 0.28
C ASP A 164 12.39 -16.44 1.32
N LYS A 165 13.62 -16.09 0.92
CA LYS A 165 14.74 -15.92 1.86
C LYS A 165 14.59 -14.72 2.78
N CYS A 166 14.10 -13.58 2.30
CA CYS A 166 13.81 -12.44 3.15
C CYS A 166 12.81 -12.82 4.25
N ILE A 167 11.73 -13.52 3.89
CA ILE A 167 10.75 -14.00 4.87
C ILE A 167 11.36 -14.99 5.83
N GLU A 168 12.14 -15.97 5.35
CA GLU A 168 12.85 -16.92 6.21
C GLU A 168 13.64 -16.18 7.29
N TYR A 169 14.49 -15.23 6.90
CA TYR A 169 15.36 -14.51 7.84
C TYR A 169 14.61 -13.56 8.76
N ASP A 170 13.49 -12.97 8.35
CA ASP A 170 12.67 -12.18 9.27
C ASP A 170 11.97 -13.05 10.32
N LEU A 171 11.63 -14.29 9.96
CA LEU A 171 10.98 -15.22 10.88
C LEU A 171 11.98 -15.92 11.78
N ARG A 172 13.29 -15.78 11.60
CA ARG A 172 14.29 -16.47 12.43
C ARG A 172 14.50 -15.73 13.75
N THR A 173 14.68 -16.52 14.81
CA THR A 173 15.02 -15.98 16.14
C THR A 173 16.53 -15.88 16.36
N ASP A 174 17.32 -16.65 15.61
CA ASP A 174 18.78 -16.73 15.75
C ASP A 174 19.53 -15.70 14.90
N ARG A 175 18.89 -15.20 13.84
CA ARG A 175 19.46 -14.26 12.86
C ARG A 175 18.33 -13.43 12.27
N ASP A 176 18.64 -12.20 11.87
CA ASP A 176 17.70 -11.29 11.23
C ASP A 176 18.02 -11.09 9.74
N PHE A 177 17.21 -10.27 9.08
CA PHE A 177 17.45 -9.87 7.69
C PHE A 177 18.80 -9.15 7.50
N ASN A 178 19.33 -8.44 8.49
CA ASN A 178 20.64 -7.79 8.35
C ASN A 178 21.75 -8.82 8.12
N PHE A 179 21.71 -9.95 8.82
CA PHE A 179 22.66 -11.03 8.57
C PHE A 179 22.61 -11.50 7.11
N PHE A 180 21.41 -11.73 6.56
CA PHE A 180 21.25 -12.14 5.16
C PHE A 180 21.72 -11.05 4.18
N ALA A 181 21.39 -9.79 4.45
CA ALA A 181 21.63 -8.69 3.54
C ALA A 181 23.07 -8.15 3.56
N TYR A 182 23.84 -8.38 4.63
CA TYR A 182 25.15 -7.74 4.83
C TYR A 182 26.28 -8.69 5.26
N SER A 183 26.02 -9.92 5.69
CA SER A 183 27.10 -10.82 6.16
C SER A 183 27.79 -11.55 5.00
N LEU A 184 29.10 -11.32 4.82
CA LEU A 184 29.90 -11.95 3.76
C LEU A 184 30.28 -13.41 4.04
N ASP A 185 30.25 -13.82 5.31
CA ASP A 185 30.67 -15.14 5.82
C ASP A 185 29.53 -16.18 5.84
N GLN A 186 28.32 -15.79 5.44
CA GLN A 186 27.17 -16.68 5.44
C GLN A 186 27.34 -17.85 4.46
N GLN A 187 26.76 -19.01 4.78
CA GLN A 187 26.84 -20.20 3.92
C GLN A 187 25.90 -20.12 2.72
N ASP A 188 24.82 -19.35 2.81
CA ASP A 188 23.87 -19.13 1.74
C ASP A 188 24.51 -18.31 0.60
N GLU A 189 24.61 -18.90 -0.59
CA GLU A 189 25.23 -18.25 -1.75
C GLU A 189 24.47 -16.98 -2.19
N LEU A 190 23.14 -17.01 -2.15
CA LEU A 190 22.32 -15.88 -2.54
C LEU A 190 22.53 -14.71 -1.57
N GLY A 191 22.56 -15.01 -0.27
CA GLY A 191 22.85 -14.01 0.75
C GLY A 191 24.26 -13.44 0.63
N ARG A 192 25.29 -14.27 0.38
CA ARG A 192 26.66 -13.76 0.12
C ARG A 192 26.70 -12.81 -1.08
N ARG A 193 25.96 -13.10 -2.15
CA ARG A 193 25.87 -12.21 -3.33
C ARG A 193 25.22 -10.88 -2.95
N LEU A 194 24.13 -10.91 -2.18
CA LEU A 194 23.45 -9.71 -1.69
C LEU A 194 24.36 -8.88 -0.77
N ALA A 195 25.06 -9.52 0.15
CA ALA A 195 26.04 -8.88 1.03
C ALA A 195 27.15 -8.19 0.23
N LYS A 196 27.70 -8.84 -0.80
CA LYS A 196 28.68 -8.20 -1.71
C LYS A 196 28.10 -6.99 -2.44
N HIS A 197 26.85 -7.09 -2.91
CA HIS A 197 26.16 -5.97 -3.55
C HIS A 197 26.03 -4.76 -2.61
N ASN A 198 25.60 -5.00 -1.37
CA ASN A 198 25.42 -3.95 -0.37
C ASN A 198 26.75 -3.38 0.17
N GLU A 199 27.79 -4.21 0.29
CA GLU A 199 29.14 -3.73 0.64
C GLU A 199 29.74 -2.84 -0.44
N ARG A 200 29.48 -3.13 -1.73
CA ARG A 200 29.87 -2.23 -2.83
C ARG A 200 29.19 -0.86 -2.69
N ILE A 201 27.88 -0.83 -2.44
CA ILE A 201 27.14 0.42 -2.23
C ILE A 201 27.76 1.21 -1.07
N LYS A 202 28.05 0.54 0.06
CA LYS A 202 28.68 1.16 1.23
C LYS A 202 30.06 1.71 0.89
N SER A 203 30.85 0.99 0.10
CA SER A 203 32.16 1.45 -0.39
C SER A 203 32.03 2.69 -1.27
N ASP A 204 31.11 2.68 -2.24
CA ASP A 204 30.88 3.81 -3.16
C ASP A 204 30.49 5.08 -2.38
N LEU A 205 29.61 4.95 -1.38
CA LEU A 205 29.22 6.07 -0.51
C LEU A 205 30.38 6.58 0.37
N LYS A 206 31.21 5.68 0.92
CA LYS A 206 32.40 6.06 1.70
C LYS A 206 33.43 6.85 0.88
N VAL A 207 33.66 6.45 -0.37
CA VAL A 207 34.56 7.17 -1.30
C VAL A 207 34.05 8.59 -1.52
N ALA A 208 32.74 8.77 -1.64
CA ALA A 208 32.10 10.08 -1.72
C ALA A 208 31.95 10.82 -0.38
N LYS A 209 32.62 10.34 0.70
CA LYS A 209 32.61 10.93 2.05
C LYS A 209 31.21 11.03 2.68
N ILE A 210 30.29 10.16 2.27
CA ILE A 210 28.98 10.01 2.93
C ILE A 210 29.16 9.24 4.24
N ASN A 211 28.53 9.73 5.30
CA ASN A 211 28.45 9.03 6.58
C ASN A 211 27.51 7.82 6.45
N THR A 212 28.07 6.64 6.20
CA THR A 212 27.31 5.42 5.96
C THR A 212 26.53 4.91 7.17
N ASP A 213 27.00 5.21 8.38
CA ASP A 213 26.33 4.75 9.60
C ASP A 213 25.02 5.52 9.77
N LEU A 214 25.05 6.84 9.57
CA LEU A 214 23.83 7.65 9.54
C LEU A 214 22.96 7.37 8.32
N ALA A 215 23.56 7.05 7.16
CA ALA A 215 22.82 6.77 5.93
C ALA A 215 21.93 5.51 6.05
N PHE A 216 22.42 4.46 6.70
CA PHE A 216 21.69 3.19 6.82
C PHE A 216 21.00 3.00 8.17
N SER A 217 21.31 3.83 9.17
CA SER A 217 20.76 3.70 10.53
C SER A 217 20.41 5.05 11.13
N TYR A 218 19.67 5.87 10.39
CA TYR A 218 19.28 7.21 10.84
C TYR A 218 18.36 7.13 12.07
N PRO A 219 18.81 7.55 13.27
CA PRO A 219 18.09 7.26 14.51
C PRO A 219 16.98 8.26 14.83
N HIS A 220 16.86 9.34 14.04
CA HIS A 220 16.00 10.45 14.38
C HIS A 220 14.53 10.12 14.14
N LYS A 221 13.68 10.56 15.06
CA LYS A 221 12.23 10.56 14.92
C LYS A 221 11.74 12.00 15.03
N SER A 222 11.02 12.49 14.02
CA SER A 222 10.43 13.83 14.05
C SER A 222 8.94 13.72 14.36
N SER A 223 8.43 14.46 15.33
CA SER A 223 7.00 14.52 15.64
C SER A 223 6.43 15.87 15.25
N PHE A 224 5.22 15.89 14.70
CA PHE A 224 4.49 17.11 14.42
C PHE A 224 2.98 16.91 14.61
N SER A 225 2.24 18.01 14.67
CA SER A 225 0.79 18.00 14.63
C SER A 225 0.28 18.92 13.55
N CYS A 226 -0.90 18.61 13.02
CA CYS A 226 -1.63 19.43 12.08
C CYS A 226 -3.01 19.69 12.68
N ILE A 227 -3.43 20.95 12.67
CA ILE A 227 -4.83 21.32 12.90
C ILE A 227 -5.44 21.47 11.51
N THR A 228 -6.45 20.67 11.23
CA THR A 228 -7.14 20.68 9.94
C THR A 228 -8.64 20.77 10.18
N ASN A 229 -9.38 21.32 9.24
CA ASN A 229 -10.83 21.20 9.18
C ASN A 229 -11.20 19.96 8.35
N ASP A 230 -12.43 19.47 8.46
CA ASP A 230 -12.96 18.40 7.58
C ASP A 230 -13.22 18.93 6.13
N SER A 231 -12.31 19.72 5.57
CA SER A 231 -12.37 20.17 4.18
C SER A 231 -11.82 19.11 3.23
N ILE A 232 -12.50 18.94 2.10
CA ILE A 232 -12.20 17.93 1.09
C ILE A 232 -11.88 18.64 -0.22
N ASP A 233 -10.77 18.26 -0.84
CA ASP A 233 -10.35 18.64 -2.18
C ASP A 233 -11.07 17.80 -3.22
N TRP A 234 -12.35 18.13 -3.40
CA TRP A 234 -13.22 17.49 -4.37
C TRP A 234 -12.66 17.51 -5.79
N GLU A 235 -11.91 18.56 -6.15
CA GLU A 235 -11.32 18.68 -7.47
C GLU A 235 -10.16 17.70 -7.66
N SER A 236 -9.23 17.58 -6.70
CA SER A 236 -8.13 16.62 -6.77
C SER A 236 -8.64 15.18 -6.84
N LEU A 237 -9.65 14.82 -6.04
CA LEU A 237 -10.26 13.49 -6.09
C LEU A 237 -10.90 13.19 -7.46
N ALA A 238 -11.67 14.15 -7.99
CA ALA A 238 -12.27 13.99 -9.30
C ALA A 238 -11.21 13.93 -10.42
N ARG A 239 -10.08 14.63 -10.26
CA ARG A 239 -8.96 14.61 -11.20
C ARG A 239 -8.26 13.25 -11.19
N ALA A 240 -8.06 12.65 -10.01
CA ALA A 240 -7.52 11.31 -9.88
C ALA A 240 -8.40 10.28 -10.61
N ILE A 241 -9.72 10.31 -10.35
CA ILE A 241 -10.69 9.45 -11.05
C ILE A 241 -10.64 9.66 -12.57
N TYR A 242 -10.58 10.92 -13.03
CA TYR A 242 -10.50 11.22 -14.46
C TYR A 242 -9.20 10.69 -15.09
N ASN A 243 -8.07 10.79 -14.40
CA ASN A 243 -6.79 10.27 -14.87
C ASN A 243 -6.82 8.74 -14.95
N ASP A 244 -7.39 8.05 -13.95
CA ASP A 244 -7.54 6.59 -14.01
C ASP A 244 -8.42 6.17 -15.18
N LEU A 245 -9.52 6.88 -15.43
CA LEU A 245 -10.38 6.63 -16.59
C LEU A 245 -9.64 6.82 -17.92
N ASN A 246 -8.78 7.85 -18.04
CA ASN A 246 -7.96 8.05 -19.23
C ASN A 246 -6.97 6.91 -19.46
N ASN A 247 -6.29 6.48 -18.39
CA ASN A 247 -5.32 5.39 -18.45
C ASN A 247 -6.01 4.07 -18.80
N LEU A 248 -7.14 3.77 -18.15
CA LEU A 248 -7.94 2.58 -18.44
C LEU A 248 -8.43 2.57 -19.89
N GLU A 249 -8.91 3.68 -20.43
CA GLU A 249 -9.31 3.75 -21.84
C GLU A 249 -8.15 3.43 -22.77
N GLY A 250 -6.98 4.04 -22.53
CA GLY A 250 -5.77 3.80 -23.33
C GLY A 250 -5.29 2.34 -23.28
N LEU A 251 -5.41 1.68 -22.13
CA LEU A 251 -4.95 0.30 -21.91
C LEU A 251 -5.95 -0.77 -22.39
N LEU A 252 -7.25 -0.47 -22.32
CA LEU A 252 -8.33 -1.39 -22.72
C LEU A 252 -8.62 -1.33 -24.22
N ASN A 253 -8.40 -0.18 -24.87
CA ASN A 253 -8.68 -0.01 -26.31
C ASN A 253 -7.91 -1.02 -27.21
N PRO A 254 -6.63 -1.34 -26.94
CA PRO A 254 -5.92 -2.41 -27.66
C PRO A 254 -6.43 -3.83 -27.34
N GLN A 255 -7.18 -4.01 -26.25
CA GLN A 255 -7.63 -5.30 -25.72
C GLN A 255 -9.13 -5.56 -25.99
N ILE A 256 -9.78 -4.80 -26.89
CA ILE A 256 -11.20 -4.99 -27.24
C ILE A 256 -11.41 -6.36 -27.88
N GLN A 257 -11.66 -7.35 -27.04
CA GLN A 257 -11.91 -8.74 -27.45
C GLN A 257 -13.22 -9.27 -26.86
N THR A 258 -13.72 -8.65 -25.79
CA THR A 258 -14.93 -9.10 -25.09
C THR A 258 -16.03 -8.03 -25.10
N PRO A 259 -17.31 -8.44 -25.09
CA PRO A 259 -18.43 -7.51 -24.92
C PRO A 259 -18.35 -6.69 -23.62
N LEU A 260 -17.74 -7.26 -22.58
CA LEU A 260 -17.55 -6.61 -21.29
C LEU A 260 -16.56 -5.44 -21.41
N ILE A 261 -15.39 -5.65 -22.04
CA ILE A 261 -14.41 -4.58 -22.33
C ILE A 261 -15.04 -3.48 -23.19
N GLN A 262 -15.79 -3.84 -24.23
CA GLN A 262 -16.45 -2.87 -25.11
C GLN A 262 -17.48 -2.02 -24.35
N SER A 263 -18.29 -2.65 -23.51
CA SER A 263 -19.29 -1.97 -22.67
C SER A 263 -18.65 -1.04 -21.63
N LEU A 264 -17.53 -1.47 -21.04
CA LEU A 264 -16.73 -0.68 -20.11
C LEU A 264 -16.16 0.57 -20.80
N LEU A 265 -15.51 0.41 -21.97
CA LEU A 265 -14.98 1.52 -22.76
C LEU A 265 -16.06 2.52 -23.14
N MET A 266 -17.23 2.06 -23.61
CA MET A 266 -18.36 2.95 -23.89
C MET A 266 -18.79 3.77 -22.67
N SER A 267 -18.76 3.17 -21.49
CA SER A 267 -19.09 3.86 -20.23
C SER A 267 -18.03 4.90 -19.88
N ILE A 268 -16.74 4.57 -20.03
CA ILE A 268 -15.62 5.48 -19.82
C ILE A 268 -15.69 6.68 -20.78
N THR A 269 -15.80 6.44 -22.08
CA THR A 269 -15.89 7.50 -23.11
C THR A 269 -17.09 8.42 -22.86
N LYS A 270 -18.21 7.88 -22.37
CA LYS A 270 -19.41 8.67 -22.03
C LYS A 270 -19.21 9.56 -20.82
N ILE A 271 -18.47 9.12 -19.80
CA ILE A 271 -18.09 10.01 -18.68
C ILE A 271 -17.14 11.10 -19.18
N LYS A 272 -16.11 10.72 -19.95
CA LYS A 272 -15.14 11.66 -20.50
C LYS A 272 -15.78 12.77 -21.34
N SER A 273 -16.73 12.44 -22.21
CA SER A 273 -17.44 13.46 -23.00
C SER A 273 -18.33 14.39 -22.16
N GLN A 274 -18.75 13.96 -20.98
CA GLN A 274 -19.54 14.79 -20.05
C GLN A 274 -18.68 15.72 -19.19
N VAL A 275 -17.42 15.36 -18.95
CA VAL A 275 -16.47 16.19 -18.20
C VAL A 275 -15.55 17.02 -19.12
N THR A 276 -15.43 16.67 -20.39
CA THR A 276 -14.58 17.40 -21.35
C THR A 276 -15.44 18.21 -22.32
N LYS A 277 -15.27 19.55 -22.29
CA LYS A 277 -15.87 20.47 -23.28
C LYS A 277 -14.75 21.16 -24.06
N GLY A 278 -14.45 20.67 -25.27
CA GLY A 278 -13.32 21.13 -26.06
C GLY A 278 -11.98 20.78 -25.38
N LYS A 279 -11.11 21.78 -25.15
CA LYS A 279 -9.83 21.59 -24.44
C LYS A 279 -9.94 21.72 -22.91
N GLN A 280 -11.11 22.08 -22.38
CA GLN A 280 -11.31 22.28 -20.94
C GLN A 280 -11.92 21.04 -20.29
N VAL A 281 -11.36 20.63 -19.15
CA VAL A 281 -11.88 19.55 -18.30
C VAL A 281 -12.63 20.17 -17.11
N ASN A 282 -13.94 19.94 -17.05
CA ASN A 282 -14.82 20.30 -15.94
C ASN A 282 -15.14 19.07 -15.10
N LEU A 283 -14.52 18.98 -13.93
CA LEU A 283 -14.63 17.83 -13.01
C LEU A 283 -15.86 17.89 -12.08
N LYS A 284 -16.60 19.00 -12.09
CA LYS A 284 -17.80 19.20 -11.24
C LYS A 284 -18.84 18.08 -11.30
N PRO A 285 -19.15 17.50 -12.48
CA PRO A 285 -20.10 16.38 -12.56
C PRO A 285 -19.68 15.14 -11.76
N ILE A 286 -18.37 14.91 -11.58
CA ILE A 286 -17.85 13.77 -10.80
C ILE A 286 -18.08 14.02 -9.31
N TYR A 287 -17.57 15.12 -8.78
CA TYR A 287 -17.60 15.35 -7.33
C TYR A 287 -18.96 15.82 -6.78
N ASN A 288 -19.84 16.38 -7.60
CA ASN A 288 -21.22 16.68 -7.20
C ASN A 288 -22.14 15.44 -7.24
N GLY A 289 -21.59 14.25 -7.53
CA GLY A 289 -22.35 12.99 -7.58
C GLY A 289 -23.28 12.84 -8.79
N THR A 290 -23.29 13.79 -9.72
CA THR A 290 -24.15 13.73 -10.93
C THR A 290 -23.84 12.51 -11.80
N LEU A 291 -22.58 12.03 -11.75
CA LEU A 291 -22.13 10.85 -12.49
C LEU A 291 -22.03 9.57 -11.63
N ASP A 292 -22.50 9.58 -10.37
CA ASP A 292 -22.28 8.46 -9.44
C ASP A 292 -22.77 7.12 -9.98
N ASN A 293 -24.00 7.06 -10.51
CA ASN A 293 -24.55 5.83 -11.12
C ASN A 293 -23.69 5.29 -12.28
N ARG A 294 -23.00 6.17 -13.02
CA ARG A 294 -22.13 5.76 -14.14
C ARG A 294 -20.79 5.26 -13.62
N LEU A 295 -20.22 5.94 -12.63
CA LEU A 295 -18.99 5.52 -11.98
C LEU A 295 -19.19 4.19 -11.24
N GLN A 296 -20.34 3.99 -10.58
CA GLN A 296 -20.72 2.70 -9.99
C GLN A 296 -20.77 1.60 -11.04
N ARG A 297 -21.39 1.86 -12.21
CA ARG A 297 -21.41 0.89 -13.30
C ARG A 297 -20.01 0.51 -13.77
N ILE A 298 -19.11 1.48 -13.94
CA ILE A 298 -17.71 1.22 -14.30
C ILE A 298 -17.03 0.40 -13.21
N HIS A 299 -17.25 0.74 -11.93
CA HIS A 299 -16.71 -0.01 -10.80
C HIS A 299 -17.17 -1.48 -10.81
N ASP A 300 -18.46 -1.72 -11.05
CA ASP A 300 -19.03 -3.07 -11.07
C ASP A 300 -18.49 -3.89 -12.25
N GLN A 301 -18.43 -3.27 -13.44
CA GLN A 301 -17.85 -3.88 -14.64
C GLN A 301 -16.37 -4.21 -14.46
N LEU A 302 -15.58 -3.31 -13.86
CA LEU A 302 -14.17 -3.57 -13.54
C LEU A 302 -14.04 -4.71 -12.53
N THR A 303 -14.91 -4.77 -11.52
CA THR A 303 -14.89 -5.87 -10.53
C THR A 303 -15.10 -7.22 -11.21
N GLU A 304 -16.08 -7.31 -12.11
CA GLU A 304 -16.34 -8.50 -12.91
C GLU A 304 -15.15 -8.84 -13.81
N LEU A 305 -14.63 -7.85 -14.54
CA LEU A 305 -13.50 -8.00 -15.48
C LEU A 305 -12.24 -8.50 -14.76
N LEU A 306 -11.89 -7.92 -13.62
CA LEU A 306 -10.75 -8.29 -12.79
C LEU A 306 -10.87 -9.72 -12.23
N SER A 307 -12.09 -10.24 -12.11
CA SER A 307 -12.37 -11.59 -11.60
C SER A 307 -12.45 -12.67 -12.67
N THR A 308 -12.71 -12.32 -13.93
CA THR A 308 -13.06 -13.29 -14.98
C THR A 308 -12.09 -13.32 -16.17
N GLU A 309 -11.39 -12.23 -16.48
CA GLU A 309 -10.59 -12.12 -17.70
C GLU A 309 -9.06 -12.14 -17.47
N LYS A 310 -8.33 -12.67 -18.46
CA LYS A 310 -6.86 -12.54 -18.52
C LYS A 310 -6.49 -11.13 -19.00
N LEU A 311 -6.50 -10.18 -18.08
CA LEU A 311 -6.08 -8.80 -18.34
C LEU A 311 -4.58 -8.63 -18.17
N SER A 312 -4.00 -7.65 -18.87
CA SER A 312 -2.65 -7.18 -18.58
C SER A 312 -2.55 -6.65 -17.15
N ASN A 313 -1.35 -6.73 -16.55
CA ASN A 313 -1.12 -6.25 -15.19
C ASN A 313 -1.39 -4.74 -15.05
N GLU A 314 -1.12 -3.96 -16.10
CA GLU A 314 -1.36 -2.51 -16.13
C GLU A 314 -2.86 -2.18 -16.04
N VAL A 315 -3.71 -2.93 -16.75
CA VAL A 315 -5.17 -2.76 -16.64
C VAL A 315 -5.64 -3.10 -15.23
N LYS A 316 -5.10 -4.17 -14.64
CA LYS A 316 -5.44 -4.55 -13.26
C LYS A 316 -5.08 -3.47 -12.26
N GLU A 317 -3.86 -2.95 -12.36
CA GLU A 317 -3.34 -1.88 -11.51
C GLU A 317 -4.22 -0.61 -11.58
N HIS A 318 -4.45 -0.08 -12.78
CA HIS A 318 -5.28 1.11 -12.95
C HIS A 318 -6.76 0.86 -12.60
N GLY A 319 -7.25 -0.37 -12.78
CA GLY A 319 -8.59 -0.78 -12.36
C GLY A 319 -8.75 -0.70 -10.83
N MET A 320 -7.77 -1.20 -10.08
CA MET A 320 -7.74 -1.11 -8.62
C MET A 320 -7.63 0.33 -8.12
N HIS A 321 -6.79 1.16 -8.74
CA HIS A 321 -6.70 2.60 -8.43
C HIS A 321 -8.06 3.30 -8.60
N PHE A 322 -8.72 3.07 -9.75
CA PHE A 322 -10.06 3.61 -10.00
C PHE A 322 -11.06 3.17 -8.93
N GLN A 323 -11.11 1.86 -8.61
CA GLN A 323 -12.03 1.33 -7.62
C GLN A 323 -11.82 1.98 -6.25
N GLN A 324 -10.57 2.15 -5.82
CA GLN A 324 -10.25 2.79 -4.54
C GLN A 324 -10.65 4.27 -4.53
N HIS A 325 -10.30 5.05 -5.56
CA HIS A 325 -10.70 6.46 -5.66
C HIS A 325 -12.22 6.64 -5.73
N TYR A 326 -12.93 5.75 -6.44
CA TYR A 326 -14.40 5.78 -6.48
C TYR A 326 -15.03 5.49 -5.12
N LYS A 327 -14.52 4.49 -4.38
CA LYS A 327 -14.98 4.20 -3.01
C LYS A 327 -14.76 5.38 -2.07
N ASP A 328 -13.62 6.05 -2.17
CA ASP A 328 -13.32 7.24 -1.38
C ASP A 328 -14.27 8.39 -1.72
N LEU A 329 -14.55 8.62 -3.00
CA LEU A 329 -15.55 9.60 -3.45
C LEU A 329 -16.93 9.31 -2.85
N LYS A 330 -17.39 8.06 -2.92
CA LYS A 330 -18.70 7.66 -2.40
C LYS A 330 -18.81 7.86 -0.89
N LYS A 331 -17.75 7.49 -0.15
CA LYS A 331 -17.66 7.71 1.30
C LYS A 331 -17.77 9.18 1.64
N GLU A 332 -17.04 10.04 0.94
CA GLU A 332 -17.09 11.48 1.19
C GLU A 332 -18.43 12.12 0.80
N ILE A 333 -19.05 11.72 -0.32
CA ILE A 333 -20.41 12.17 -0.69
C ILE A 333 -21.42 11.78 0.40
N SER A 334 -21.33 10.56 0.93
CA SER A 334 -22.23 10.09 1.98
C SER A 334 -22.07 10.87 3.30
N LYS A 335 -20.83 11.22 3.68
CA LYS A 335 -20.53 12.06 4.85
C LYS A 335 -21.02 13.49 4.67
N ALA A 336 -20.81 14.07 3.49
CA ALA A 336 -21.28 15.41 3.16
C ALA A 336 -22.81 15.51 3.20
N SER A 337 -23.51 14.41 2.86
CA SER A 337 -24.97 14.33 2.89
C SER A 337 -25.54 14.13 4.30
N SER A 338 -24.75 13.59 5.23
CA SER A 338 -25.19 13.21 6.59
C SER A 338 -24.72 14.17 7.70
N ARG A 339 -23.70 15.01 7.44
CA ARG A 339 -23.23 16.02 8.38
C ARG A 339 -23.65 17.41 7.90
N GLN A 340 -24.32 18.18 8.77
CA GLN A 340 -24.00 19.60 8.86
C GLN A 340 -22.50 19.64 9.18
N ILE A 341 -21.64 19.95 8.21
CA ILE A 341 -20.20 20.02 8.40
C ILE A 341 -19.96 21.10 9.45
N LYS A 342 -19.91 20.71 10.73
CA LYS A 342 -19.35 21.56 11.76
C LYS A 342 -17.88 21.68 11.40
N ASN A 343 -17.44 22.88 11.06
CA ASN A 343 -16.04 23.23 10.82
C ASN A 343 -15.24 23.15 12.13
N GLU A 344 -15.30 22.02 12.82
CA GLU A 344 -14.53 21.77 14.03
C GLU A 344 -13.10 21.45 13.61
N ALA A 345 -12.16 22.17 14.22
CA ALA A 345 -10.74 21.97 14.02
C ALA A 345 -10.33 20.62 14.63
N ILE A 346 -9.91 19.68 13.79
CA ILE A 346 -9.40 18.38 14.21
C ILE A 346 -7.89 18.46 14.29
N LYS A 347 -7.35 18.24 15.49
CA LYS A 347 -5.90 18.09 15.68
C LYS A 347 -5.51 16.65 15.43
N LYS A 348 -4.65 16.41 14.44
CA LYS A 348 -4.01 15.12 14.20
C LYS A 348 -2.52 15.18 14.53
N SER A 349 -1.98 14.08 15.05
CA SER A 349 -0.58 14.00 15.45
C SER A 349 0.15 12.91 14.67
N PHE A 350 1.36 13.22 14.23
CA PHE A 350 2.14 12.39 13.34
C PHE A 350 3.57 12.25 13.82
N TYR A 351 4.28 11.25 13.31
CA TYR A 351 5.73 11.18 13.38
C TYR A 351 6.35 10.64 12.10
N ILE A 352 7.60 10.99 11.86
CA ILE A 352 8.40 10.58 10.71
C ILE A 352 9.60 9.77 11.22
N VAL A 353 9.83 8.64 10.58
CA VAL A 353 10.97 7.73 10.81
C VAL A 353 11.49 7.21 9.48
N PRO A 354 12.74 6.75 9.39
CA PRO A 354 13.14 5.93 8.26
C PRO A 354 12.35 4.63 8.25
N TRP A 355 12.12 4.12 7.04
CA TRP A 355 11.52 2.81 6.83
C TRP A 355 12.46 1.71 7.32
N ASP A 356 11.96 0.89 8.24
CA ASP A 356 12.72 -0.27 8.73
C ASP A 356 12.58 -1.44 7.75
N LYS A 357 13.69 -1.77 7.10
CA LYS A 357 13.78 -2.90 6.17
C LYS A 357 13.95 -4.26 6.85
N ASN A 358 14.10 -4.29 8.17
CA ASN A 358 14.38 -5.51 8.93
C ASN A 358 13.12 -6.13 9.52
N GLN A 359 11.95 -5.75 9.02
CA GLN A 359 10.65 -6.20 9.50
C GLN A 359 9.81 -6.73 8.35
N LEU A 360 9.05 -7.81 8.56
CA LEU A 360 8.11 -8.36 7.57
C LEU A 360 7.09 -7.32 7.10
N GLN A 361 6.68 -6.43 8.00
CA GLN A 361 5.74 -5.35 7.74
C GLN A 361 6.23 -4.41 6.63
N SER A 362 7.53 -4.41 6.34
CA SER A 362 8.10 -3.65 5.23
C SER A 362 7.50 -4.03 3.88
N PHE A 363 7.20 -5.31 3.64
CA PHE A 363 6.60 -5.77 2.38
C PHE A 363 5.16 -5.30 2.18
N ILE A 364 4.42 -4.99 3.25
CA ILE A 364 3.03 -4.54 3.17
C ILE A 364 2.89 -3.01 3.21
N LEU A 365 4.00 -2.27 3.14
CA LEU A 365 3.94 -0.80 3.17
C LEU A 365 3.05 -0.24 2.04
N GLY A 366 3.04 -0.90 0.88
CA GLY A 366 2.18 -0.53 -0.23
C GLY A 366 0.68 -0.62 0.08
N ASP A 367 0.26 -1.54 0.96
CA ASP A 367 -1.15 -1.67 1.36
C ASP A 367 -1.65 -0.43 2.11
N TYR A 368 -0.80 0.11 2.99
CA TYR A 368 -1.16 1.28 3.80
C TYR A 368 -1.25 2.55 2.97
N LEU A 369 -0.34 2.68 2.00
CA LEU A 369 -0.25 3.84 1.13
C LEU A 369 -1.17 3.75 -0.08
N GLY A 370 -1.68 2.55 -0.40
CA GLY A 370 -2.57 2.29 -1.52
C GLY A 370 -1.85 2.36 -2.87
N CYS A 371 -0.62 1.84 -2.94
CA CYS A 371 0.20 1.91 -4.16
C CYS A 371 0.40 0.54 -4.82
N CYS A 372 0.80 0.54 -6.09
CA CYS A 372 1.04 -0.66 -6.90
C CYS A 372 2.16 -1.59 -6.39
N LEU A 373 2.89 -1.15 -5.37
CA LEU A 373 3.91 -1.93 -4.67
C LEU A 373 3.34 -2.76 -3.51
N ALA A 374 2.03 -2.71 -3.27
CA ALA A 374 1.32 -3.63 -2.38
C ALA A 374 1.56 -5.09 -2.80
N PRO A 375 1.45 -6.08 -1.89
CA PRO A 375 1.63 -7.48 -2.25
C PRO A 375 0.65 -8.03 -3.28
N ASP A 376 -0.56 -7.49 -3.38
CA ASP A 376 -1.51 -7.80 -4.47
C ASP A 376 -1.38 -6.84 -5.67
N GLY A 377 -0.41 -5.92 -5.61
CA GLY A 377 -0.12 -4.95 -6.64
C GLY A 377 0.70 -5.54 -7.79
N GLY A 378 0.48 -5.02 -9.00
CA GLY A 378 1.17 -5.47 -10.22
C GLY A 378 2.68 -5.25 -10.24
N GLN A 379 3.23 -4.55 -9.24
CA GLN A 379 4.63 -4.12 -9.19
C GLN A 379 5.32 -4.54 -7.88
N PHE A 380 4.77 -5.55 -7.20
CA PHE A 380 5.31 -6.06 -5.94
C PHE A 380 6.79 -6.46 -6.00
N GLN A 381 7.27 -6.94 -7.15
CA GLN A 381 8.69 -7.25 -7.36
C GLN A 381 9.60 -6.05 -7.06
N ALA A 382 9.14 -4.83 -7.29
CA ALA A 382 9.91 -3.63 -7.00
C ALA A 382 9.98 -3.33 -5.50
N MET A 383 9.02 -3.80 -4.68
CA MET A 383 9.13 -3.78 -3.21
C MET A 383 10.29 -4.68 -2.75
N VAL A 384 10.37 -5.90 -3.28
CA VAL A 384 11.46 -6.84 -2.98
C VAL A 384 12.82 -6.26 -3.36
N GLN A 385 12.93 -5.66 -4.55
CA GLN A 385 14.17 -5.01 -4.99
C GLN A 385 14.60 -3.87 -4.06
N ARG A 386 13.67 -3.02 -3.62
CA ARG A 386 13.97 -1.90 -2.71
C ARG A 386 14.40 -2.37 -1.33
N ARG A 387 13.82 -3.48 -0.85
CA ARG A 387 14.22 -4.06 0.43
C ARG A 387 15.66 -4.58 0.39
N MET A 388 16.08 -5.18 -0.72
CA MET A 388 17.45 -5.70 -0.90
C MET A 388 18.51 -4.61 -1.09
N ASP A 389 18.21 -3.59 -1.90
CA ASP A 389 19.19 -2.58 -2.30
C ASP A 389 19.38 -1.56 -1.16
N ALA A 390 20.53 -1.60 -0.49
CA ALA A 390 20.85 -0.68 0.60
C ALA A 390 20.75 0.80 0.20
N ALA A 391 20.97 1.14 -1.09
CA ALA A 391 20.88 2.51 -1.57
C ALA A 391 19.44 3.02 -1.77
N MET A 392 18.45 2.13 -1.78
CA MET A 392 17.04 2.49 -1.83
C MET A 392 16.51 2.66 -0.41
N MET A 393 15.91 3.80 -0.09
CA MET A 393 15.37 4.05 1.24
C MET A 393 13.95 4.59 1.13
N MET A 394 13.30 4.74 2.27
CA MET A 394 12.06 5.48 2.35
C MET A 394 12.00 6.19 3.70
N HIS A 395 11.46 7.40 3.73
CA HIS A 395 11.00 7.99 4.98
C HIS A 395 9.48 7.93 5.01
N VAL A 396 8.93 7.60 6.18
CA VAL A 396 7.51 7.29 6.34
C VAL A 396 6.93 8.12 7.46
N VAL A 397 5.79 8.75 7.18
CA VAL A 397 4.95 9.43 8.15
C VAL A 397 3.91 8.44 8.67
N TYR A 398 3.83 8.33 10.00
CA TYR A 398 2.85 7.54 10.71
C TYR A 398 1.83 8.43 11.42
N ASP A 399 0.57 8.02 11.39
CA ASP A 399 -0.46 8.56 12.29
C ASP A 399 -0.26 7.98 13.69
N LYS A 400 -0.16 8.84 14.72
CA LYS A 400 0.09 8.42 16.10
C LYS A 400 -1.06 7.64 16.72
N ASP A 401 -2.29 7.92 16.31
CA ASP A 401 -3.46 7.29 16.92
C ASP A 401 -3.68 5.91 16.32
N LEU A 402 -3.42 5.78 15.01
CA LEU A 402 -3.56 4.51 14.29
C LEU A 402 -2.30 3.63 14.33
N GLN A 403 -1.12 4.21 14.58
CA GLN A 403 0.18 3.54 14.40
C GLN A 403 0.35 2.97 12.98
N GLU A 404 -0.24 3.63 11.98
CA GLU A 404 -0.21 3.20 10.58
C GLU A 404 0.54 4.22 9.70
N PRO A 405 1.27 3.76 8.66
CA PRO A 405 1.79 4.63 7.62
C PRO A 405 0.66 5.40 6.91
N VAL A 406 0.88 6.68 6.66
CA VAL A 406 -0.07 7.54 5.95
C VAL A 406 0.53 8.31 4.79
N CYS A 407 1.85 8.50 4.78
CA CYS A 407 2.57 9.16 3.71
C CYS A 407 4.02 8.68 3.72
N GLY A 408 4.70 8.71 2.58
CA GLY A 408 6.14 8.47 2.54
C GLY A 408 6.76 8.85 1.21
N ASN A 409 8.09 8.84 1.14
CA ASN A 409 8.83 9.17 -0.07
C ASN A 409 9.89 8.13 -0.38
N TRP A 410 9.87 7.62 -1.61
CA TRP A 410 10.84 6.66 -2.10
C TRP A 410 12.15 7.38 -2.44
N LEU A 411 13.23 7.01 -1.76
CA LEU A 411 14.53 7.66 -1.85
C LEU A 411 15.56 6.74 -2.50
N PHE A 412 16.52 7.34 -3.18
CA PHE A 412 17.75 6.65 -3.59
C PHE A 412 18.96 7.58 -3.53
N PHE A 413 20.16 6.99 -3.50
CA PHE A 413 21.40 7.73 -3.69
C PHE A 413 21.77 7.84 -5.17
N ALA A 414 22.26 9.00 -5.58
CA ALA A 414 22.78 9.21 -6.93
C ALA A 414 24.09 10.00 -6.86
N ARG A 415 24.96 9.85 -7.85
CA ARG A 415 26.16 10.67 -8.01
C ARG A 415 26.09 11.50 -9.28
N ASN A 416 26.71 12.67 -9.27
CA ASN A 416 26.86 13.48 -10.48
C ASN A 416 27.77 12.74 -11.48
N LYS A 417 27.33 12.53 -12.72
CA LYS A 417 28.16 11.88 -13.75
C LYS A 417 29.43 12.68 -14.06
N ASN A 418 29.37 14.00 -13.93
CA ASN A 418 30.49 14.90 -14.19
C ASN A 418 31.41 15.07 -12.96
N ASN A 419 30.92 14.76 -11.76
CA ASN A 419 31.69 14.85 -10.53
C ASN A 419 31.27 13.73 -9.55
N PRO A 420 31.83 12.51 -9.68
CA PRO A 420 31.39 11.35 -8.91
C PRO A 420 31.50 11.47 -7.38
N GLU A 421 32.27 12.44 -6.87
CA GLU A 421 32.33 12.74 -5.43
C GLU A 421 31.05 13.44 -4.91
N GLU A 422 30.24 14.03 -5.79
CA GLU A 422 28.99 14.66 -5.43
C GLU A 422 27.86 13.64 -5.41
N VAL A 423 27.47 13.22 -4.19
CA VAL A 423 26.33 12.34 -3.96
C VAL A 423 25.10 13.11 -3.51
N PHE A 424 23.95 12.76 -4.08
CA PHE A 424 22.64 13.33 -3.80
C PHE A 424 21.75 12.27 -3.14
N VAL A 425 20.85 12.73 -2.27
CA VAL A 425 19.64 11.98 -1.92
C VAL A 425 18.57 12.42 -2.90
N VAL A 426 17.89 11.48 -3.54
CA VAL A 426 16.85 11.79 -4.54
C VAL A 426 15.53 11.17 -4.10
N ALA A 427 14.48 11.99 -3.95
CA ALA A 427 13.12 11.52 -3.80
C ALA A 427 12.52 11.27 -5.18
N ASN A 428 12.35 9.99 -5.49
CA ASN A 428 11.80 9.54 -6.76
C ASN A 428 10.28 9.78 -6.83
N PHE A 429 9.58 9.47 -5.73
CA PHE A 429 8.13 9.55 -5.68
C PHE A 429 7.64 9.78 -4.25
N PHE A 430 6.47 10.42 -4.11
CA PHE A 430 5.78 10.62 -2.84
C PHE A 430 4.44 9.91 -2.88
N GLU A 431 4.18 9.12 -1.85
CA GLU A 431 2.95 8.37 -1.66
C GLU A 431 2.16 8.97 -0.51
N ILE A 432 0.84 9.05 -0.66
CA ILE A 432 -0.06 9.45 0.42
C ILE A 432 -1.31 8.60 0.39
N ARG A 433 -1.66 8.03 1.54
CA ARG A 433 -2.90 7.28 1.72
C ARG A 433 -4.08 8.17 1.36
N ALA A 434 -4.95 7.68 0.47
CA ALA A 434 -5.98 8.51 -0.16
C ALA A 434 -6.75 9.41 0.82
N GLY A 435 -7.27 8.86 1.91
CA GLY A 435 -8.00 9.63 2.94
C GLY A 435 -7.22 10.79 3.59
N TYR A 436 -5.88 10.79 3.56
CA TYR A 436 -5.03 11.89 4.01
C TYR A 436 -4.70 12.88 2.88
N GLY A 437 -4.64 12.39 1.63
CA GLY A 437 -4.41 13.20 0.43
C GLY A 437 -5.58 14.09 0.01
N LEU A 438 -6.80 13.76 0.45
CA LEU A 438 -8.01 14.51 0.13
C LEU A 438 -8.12 15.87 0.83
N ASN A 439 -7.41 16.09 1.92
CA ASN A 439 -7.44 17.37 2.63
C ASN A 439 -6.16 18.16 2.29
N PRO A 440 -6.23 19.29 1.56
CA PRO A 440 -5.04 19.99 1.08
C PRO A 440 -4.12 20.45 2.21
N GLN A 441 -4.69 20.97 3.31
CA GLN A 441 -3.92 21.45 4.45
C GLN A 441 -3.14 20.30 5.10
N LEU A 442 -3.80 19.17 5.30
CA LEU A 442 -3.20 17.97 5.87
C LEU A 442 -2.15 17.38 4.93
N ARG A 443 -2.50 17.17 3.66
CA ARG A 443 -1.59 16.68 2.61
C ARG A 443 -0.34 17.53 2.52
N ASP A 444 -0.48 18.84 2.32
CA ASP A 444 0.64 19.76 2.12
C ASP A 444 1.50 19.80 3.39
N ARG A 445 0.89 19.70 4.58
CA ARG A 445 1.62 19.59 5.85
C ARG A 445 2.41 18.30 5.96
N LEU A 446 1.81 17.15 5.63
CA LEU A 446 2.48 15.84 5.64
C LEU A 446 3.69 15.84 4.69
N VAL A 447 3.49 16.30 3.45
CA VAL A 447 4.54 16.35 2.43
C VAL A 447 5.64 17.35 2.82
N LYS A 448 5.30 18.53 3.35
CA LYS A 448 6.30 19.50 3.83
C LYS A 448 7.18 18.90 4.91
N GLU A 449 6.58 18.34 5.95
CA GLU A 449 7.34 17.78 7.08
C GLU A 449 8.22 16.61 6.64
N LEU A 450 7.76 15.81 5.68
CA LEU A 450 8.54 14.73 5.08
C LEU A 450 9.71 15.25 4.24
N VAL A 451 9.50 16.28 3.42
CA VAL A 451 10.56 16.95 2.65
C VAL A 451 11.62 17.55 3.58
N ASP A 452 11.22 18.25 4.63
CA ASP A 452 12.14 18.85 5.60
C ASP A 452 12.92 17.79 6.38
N TYR A 453 12.25 16.70 6.75
CA TYR A 453 12.90 15.57 7.41
C TYR A 453 13.97 14.93 6.51
N THR A 454 13.65 14.67 5.23
CA THR A 454 14.62 14.13 4.27
C THR A 454 15.75 15.12 3.97
N GLY A 455 15.47 16.42 3.86
CA GLY A 455 16.48 17.45 3.66
C GLY A 455 17.50 17.52 4.80
N LYS A 456 17.03 17.47 6.05
CA LYS A 456 17.89 17.40 7.24
C LYS A 456 18.74 16.12 7.25
N TYR A 457 18.12 14.99 6.93
CA TYR A 457 18.84 13.72 6.77
C TYR A 457 19.97 13.83 5.74
N ALA A 458 19.69 14.33 4.53
CA ALA A 458 20.68 14.47 3.46
C ALA A 458 21.88 15.32 3.89
N LYS A 459 21.64 16.42 4.62
CA LYS A 459 22.70 17.27 5.17
C LYS A 459 23.54 16.54 6.22
N LEU A 460 22.91 15.81 7.14
CA LEU A 460 23.58 15.12 8.23
C LEU A 460 24.49 13.98 7.76
N ILE A 461 24.11 13.28 6.69
CA ILE A 461 24.93 12.21 6.11
C ILE A 461 26.06 12.75 5.22
N GLY A 462 26.11 14.06 4.95
CA GLY A 462 27.11 14.67 4.08
C GLY A 462 26.78 14.61 2.58
N ALA A 463 25.52 14.33 2.21
CA ALA A 463 25.11 14.43 0.80
C ALA A 463 25.18 15.88 0.32
N LYS A 464 25.54 16.07 -0.95
CA LYS A 464 25.63 17.37 -1.60
C LYS A 464 24.32 18.13 -1.48
N ARG A 465 23.21 17.49 -1.85
CA ARG A 465 21.84 18.04 -1.79
C ARG A 465 20.78 16.94 -1.69
N PHE A 466 19.57 17.37 -1.34
CA PHE A 466 18.33 16.62 -1.54
C PHE A 466 17.62 17.11 -2.81
N LEU A 467 17.40 16.19 -3.76
CA LEU A 467 16.72 16.42 -5.03
C LEU A 467 15.35 15.73 -5.02
N ILE A 468 14.37 16.32 -5.71
CA ILE A 468 13.02 15.79 -5.81
C ILE A 468 12.64 15.66 -7.29
N CYS A 469 12.24 14.48 -7.73
CA CYS A 469 11.74 14.27 -9.09
C CYS A 469 10.44 15.07 -9.31
N PRO A 470 10.25 15.69 -10.49
CA PRO A 470 8.97 16.29 -10.86
C PRO A 470 7.87 15.22 -10.91
N LEU A 471 6.90 15.32 -10.00
CA LEU A 471 5.78 14.38 -9.96
C LEU A 471 4.74 14.75 -11.03
N THR A 472 4.33 13.78 -11.84
CA THR A 472 3.29 13.94 -12.87
C THR A 472 1.98 13.23 -12.54
N TYR A 473 1.94 12.45 -11.45
CA TYR A 473 0.79 11.64 -11.03
C TYR A 473 0.70 11.51 -9.50
N GLY A 474 -0.44 11.01 -9.00
CA GLY A 474 -0.73 10.85 -7.57
C GLY A 474 -1.56 11.99 -6.95
N LEU A 475 -1.79 11.91 -5.64
CA LEU A 475 -2.66 12.84 -4.89
C LEU A 475 -1.93 14.10 -4.39
N ILE A 476 -0.72 14.39 -4.88
CA ILE A 476 0.11 15.54 -4.46
C ILE A 476 0.28 16.53 -5.63
N PRO A 477 -0.80 17.16 -6.14
CA PRO A 477 -0.67 18.14 -7.20
C PRO A 477 -0.01 19.42 -6.65
N ASN A 478 0.93 19.98 -7.40
CA ASN A 478 1.45 21.36 -7.28
C ASN A 478 2.24 21.75 -6.02
N PHE A 479 2.33 20.93 -4.97
CA PHE A 479 3.12 21.30 -3.77
C PHE A 479 4.60 21.54 -4.10
N ILE A 480 5.17 20.67 -4.94
CA ILE A 480 6.60 20.61 -5.24
C ILE A 480 7.00 21.67 -6.29
N GLY A 481 6.05 22.19 -7.08
CA GLY A 481 6.32 23.24 -8.07
C GLY A 481 6.81 24.58 -7.50
N LYS A 482 6.91 24.70 -6.17
CA LYS A 482 7.46 25.87 -5.46
C LYS A 482 8.98 25.83 -5.30
N PHE A 483 9.60 24.67 -5.48
CA PHE A 483 11.05 24.51 -5.41
C PHE A 483 11.70 24.96 -6.73
N GLU A 484 12.95 25.40 -6.67
CA GLU A 484 13.72 25.75 -7.85
C GLU A 484 14.03 24.48 -8.68
N LEU A 485 13.86 24.56 -10.00
CA LEU A 485 14.20 23.46 -10.90
C LEU A 485 15.68 23.57 -11.29
N GLU A 486 16.43 22.49 -11.09
CA GLU A 486 17.85 22.36 -11.42
C GLU A 486 18.03 21.27 -12.49
N GLN A 487 18.87 21.53 -13.49
CA GLN A 487 19.25 20.53 -14.48
C GLN A 487 20.55 19.85 -14.02
N ILE A 488 20.51 18.56 -13.74
CA ILE A 488 21.68 17.80 -13.29
C ILE A 488 21.66 16.39 -13.85
N ASN A 489 22.80 15.98 -14.42
CA ASN A 489 22.98 14.64 -14.95
C ASN A 489 23.55 13.72 -13.86
N ILE A 490 22.67 12.89 -13.31
CA ILE A 490 23.01 11.96 -12.23
C ILE A 490 23.00 10.51 -12.72
N GLU A 491 23.75 9.66 -12.03
CA GLU A 491 23.64 8.21 -12.11
C GLU A 491 23.33 7.64 -10.73
N LYS A 492 22.44 6.65 -10.66
CA LYS A 492 22.05 6.03 -9.40
C LYS A 492 23.23 5.23 -8.79
N ILE A 493 23.42 5.35 -7.49
CA ILE A 493 24.26 4.46 -6.69
C ILE A 493 23.42 3.25 -6.26
N GLY A 494 24.02 2.06 -6.31
CA GLY A 494 23.28 0.80 -6.22
C GLY A 494 22.73 0.39 -7.58
N GLY A 495 21.72 -0.48 -7.60
CA GLY A 495 21.34 -1.11 -8.88
C GLY A 495 20.59 -2.41 -8.68
N PHE A 496 19.88 -2.84 -9.71
CA PHE A 496 19.07 -4.05 -9.64
C PHE A 496 19.92 -5.23 -9.16
N PHE A 497 19.58 -5.79 -8.00
CA PHE A 497 20.18 -7.02 -7.55
C PHE A 497 19.60 -8.20 -8.35
N SER A 498 20.44 -8.81 -9.17
CA SER A 498 20.12 -10.02 -9.90
C SER A 498 20.57 -11.24 -9.08
N PRO A 499 19.66 -12.12 -8.65
CA PRO A 499 20.06 -13.35 -7.96
C PRO A 499 20.81 -14.32 -8.88
N LEU A 500 20.69 -14.15 -10.21
CA LEU A 500 21.23 -15.05 -11.22
C LEU A 500 22.61 -14.63 -11.77
N SER A 501 23.00 -13.36 -11.62
CA SER A 501 24.28 -12.86 -12.16
C SER A 501 25.18 -12.30 -11.06
N ASN A 502 26.49 -12.55 -11.20
CA ASN A 502 27.50 -11.89 -10.37
C ASN A 502 27.79 -10.46 -10.83
N GLU A 503 27.39 -10.12 -12.06
CA GLU A 503 27.51 -8.79 -12.61
C GLU A 503 26.28 -7.95 -12.27
N VAL A 504 26.53 -6.69 -11.91
CA VAL A 504 25.49 -5.66 -11.85
C VAL A 504 25.04 -5.43 -13.28
N VAL A 505 23.87 -5.96 -13.63
CA VAL A 505 23.27 -5.75 -14.95
C VAL A 505 22.93 -4.26 -15.05
N GLY A 506 23.79 -3.50 -15.71
CA GLY A 506 23.71 -2.04 -15.80
C GLY A 506 22.49 -1.49 -16.56
N GLN A 507 21.54 -2.34 -16.97
CA GLN A 507 20.39 -1.96 -17.80
C GLN A 507 19.06 -2.58 -17.40
N ASP A 508 19.00 -3.47 -16.41
CA ASP A 508 17.71 -3.91 -15.85
C ASP A 508 17.18 -2.79 -14.94
N SER A 509 16.49 -1.84 -15.55
CA SER A 509 15.91 -0.70 -14.86
C SER A 509 14.90 -1.19 -13.79
N TYR A 510 15.07 -0.74 -12.54
CA TYR A 510 14.00 -0.72 -11.56
C TYR A 510 12.73 -0.16 -12.21
N TYR A 511 11.58 -0.66 -11.77
CA TYR A 511 10.26 -0.18 -12.17
C TYR A 511 10.09 1.35 -12.10
N LEU A 512 10.86 2.05 -11.25
CA LEU A 512 10.89 3.53 -11.18
C LEU A 512 12.22 4.21 -11.61
N THR A 513 13.18 3.49 -12.19
CA THR A 513 14.36 4.12 -12.84
C THR A 513 14.10 4.52 -14.29
N SER A 514 12.90 4.25 -14.82
CA SER A 514 12.46 4.74 -16.14
C SER A 514 12.29 6.26 -16.20
N LEU A 515 12.38 6.97 -15.07
CA LEU A 515 12.39 8.42 -15.02
C LEU A 515 13.82 8.95 -15.23
N ASN A 516 14.35 8.80 -16.44
CA ASN A 516 15.48 9.60 -16.92
C ASN A 516 15.02 11.06 -17.01
N VAL A 517 14.99 11.74 -15.88
CA VAL A 517 14.76 13.17 -15.80
C VAL A 517 16.11 13.81 -15.48
N ASP A 518 16.54 14.72 -16.34
CA ASP A 518 17.70 15.57 -16.04
C ASP A 518 17.28 16.78 -15.19
N SER A 519 15.98 16.91 -14.89
CA SER A 519 15.40 18.06 -14.20
C SER A 519 14.86 17.65 -12.83
N PHE A 520 15.36 18.30 -11.78
CA PHE A 520 14.98 18.01 -10.40
C PHE A 520 14.61 19.28 -9.65
N PHE A 521 13.64 19.18 -8.76
CA PHE A 521 13.37 20.22 -7.78
C PHE A 521 14.42 20.17 -6.67
N ARG A 522 15.05 21.30 -6.39
CA ARG A 522 16.07 21.44 -5.34
C ARG A 522 15.42 21.78 -4.01
N TYR A 523 15.73 20.99 -2.97
CA TYR A 523 15.42 21.38 -1.61
C TYR A 523 16.37 22.49 -1.14
N GLU A 524 15.80 23.58 -0.65
CA GLU A 524 16.52 24.60 0.10
C GLU A 524 15.99 24.64 1.52
N ASP A 525 16.91 24.64 2.49
CA ASP A 525 16.60 24.82 3.91
C ASP A 525 16.11 26.25 4.09
N GLN A 526 14.79 26.48 3.97
CA GLN A 526 14.21 27.80 4.16
C GLN A 526 14.42 28.24 5.61
N ASP A 527 14.88 29.46 5.85
CA ASP A 527 15.06 29.99 7.20
C ASP A 527 13.74 29.83 7.99
N PRO A 528 13.76 29.22 9.20
CA PRO A 528 12.57 29.04 10.05
C PRO A 528 11.70 30.30 10.21
N LYS A 529 12.30 31.49 10.09
CA LYS A 529 11.58 32.77 10.13
C LYS A 529 10.68 33.01 8.91
N GLU A 530 11.12 32.65 7.71
CA GLU A 530 10.30 32.70 6.51
C GLU A 530 9.23 31.60 6.50
N GLN A 531 9.55 30.42 7.03
CA GLN A 531 8.62 29.28 7.12
C GLN A 531 7.34 29.59 7.92
N ASN A 532 7.46 30.37 9.01
CA ASN A 532 6.31 30.80 9.80
C ASN A 532 5.47 31.87 9.09
N SER A 533 6.07 32.68 8.21
CA SER A 533 5.35 33.72 7.46
C SER A 533 4.44 33.11 6.39
N SER A 534 4.92 32.12 5.65
CA SER A 534 4.17 31.40 4.62
C SER A 534 2.97 30.66 5.21
N LEU A 535 3.17 29.94 6.32
CA LEU A 535 2.08 29.24 7.03
C LEU A 535 1.05 30.21 7.64
N ARG A 536 1.49 31.39 8.12
CA ARG A 536 0.59 32.46 8.58
C ARG A 536 -0.21 33.09 7.44
N ILE A 537 0.39 33.24 6.26
CA ILE A 537 -0.31 33.70 5.05
C ILE A 537 -1.39 32.67 4.66
N PHE A 538 -1.08 31.37 4.64
CA PHE A 538 -2.06 30.32 4.36
C PHE A 538 -3.21 30.27 5.39
N ALA A 539 -2.92 30.44 6.68
CA ALA A 539 -3.97 30.55 7.71
C ALA A 539 -4.87 31.78 7.48
N ARG A 540 -4.28 32.93 7.14
CA ARG A 540 -5.03 34.15 6.79
C ARG A 540 -5.83 34.01 5.49
N THR A 541 -5.31 33.36 4.46
CA THR A 541 -6.06 33.14 3.20
C THR A 541 -7.20 32.14 3.41
N ALA A 542 -7.04 31.15 4.29
CA ALA A 542 -8.12 30.26 4.71
C ALA A 542 -9.19 31.00 5.52
N GLU A 543 -8.81 31.94 6.41
CA GLU A 543 -9.76 32.82 7.12
C GLU A 543 -10.49 33.78 6.16
N ILE A 544 -9.80 34.32 5.14
CA ILE A 544 -10.42 35.22 4.14
C ILE A 544 -11.40 34.43 3.25
N ASN A 545 -11.08 33.19 2.86
CA ASN A 545 -11.98 32.34 2.08
C ASN A 545 -13.15 31.76 2.91
N GLN A 546 -13.10 31.80 4.25
CA GLN A 546 -14.25 31.48 5.12
C GLN A 546 -15.37 32.53 5.05
N THR A 547 -15.11 33.72 4.49
CA THR A 547 -16.15 34.77 4.36
C THR A 547 -17.10 34.58 3.17
N LYS A 548 -16.89 33.55 2.32
CA LYS A 548 -17.88 33.09 1.33
C LYS A 548 -17.97 31.57 1.32
N PRO A 549 -18.87 30.95 2.11
CA PRO A 549 -19.16 29.53 1.94
C PRO A 549 -19.79 29.31 0.56
N LEU A 550 -19.18 28.46 -0.26
CA LEU A 550 -19.89 27.81 -1.35
C LEU A 550 -20.92 26.89 -0.69
N ALA A 551 -22.20 27.24 -0.82
CA ALA A 551 -23.29 26.45 -0.28
C ALA A 551 -23.23 25.01 -0.82
N PRO A 552 -23.50 23.99 0.02
CA PRO A 552 -23.61 22.62 -0.46
C PRO A 552 -24.69 22.55 -1.56
N PRO A 553 -24.54 21.67 -2.56
CA PRO A 553 -25.52 21.53 -3.63
C PRO A 553 -26.88 21.14 -3.04
N THR A 554 -27.86 22.04 -3.12
CA THR A 554 -29.26 21.73 -2.85
C THR A 554 -29.76 20.71 -3.86
N LEU A 555 -30.13 19.52 -3.38
CA LEU A 555 -30.92 18.56 -4.15
C LEU A 555 -32.27 19.21 -4.50
N SER A 556 -32.43 19.66 -5.75
CA SER A 556 -33.74 20.04 -6.26
C SER A 556 -34.58 18.77 -6.39
N ARG A 557 -35.57 18.60 -5.50
CA ARG A 557 -36.70 17.71 -5.77
C ARG A 557 -37.46 18.29 -6.97
N GLN A 558 -37.26 17.72 -8.16
CA GLN A 558 -38.23 17.88 -9.23
C GLN A 558 -39.44 17.01 -8.89
N SER A 559 -40.53 17.67 -8.51
CA SER A 559 -41.86 17.10 -8.51
C SER A 559 -42.27 16.79 -9.95
N CYS A 560 -42.61 15.53 -10.21
CA CYS A 560 -43.44 15.19 -11.36
C CYS A 560 -44.85 15.74 -11.11
N GLU A 561 -45.30 16.64 -11.97
CA GLU A 561 -46.73 16.82 -12.24
C GLU A 561 -46.98 16.48 -13.70
N GLN A 562 -48.12 15.82 -13.91
CA GLN A 562 -48.64 15.29 -15.17
C GLN A 562 -49.08 16.39 -16.13
#